data_AF-A0AAV0XZ56-F1
#
_entry.id   AF-A0AAV0XZ56-F1
#
_cell.length_a   1.000
_cell.length_b   1.000
_cell.length_c   1.000
_cell.angle_alpha   90.00
_cell.angle_beta   90.00
_cell.angle_gamma   90.00
#
_symmetry.space_group_name_H-M   'P 1'
#
loop_
_entity.id
_entity.type
_entity.pdbx_description
1 polymer ?
#
loop_
_entity_poly.entity_id
_entity_poly.type
_entity_poly.pdbx_seq_one_letter_code
_entity_poly.pdbx_strand_id
1 'polypeptide(L)'
;MESGHSYLEADSMHACIERAKKHKTIYTTRKWSLLIQMARIKPQSYIVNVNTYKDFYDFQSMASGTNWNRNIEGISDKMKWLKIKWIRFEKSKPFMVQFKYNLSDEKFMELNVMPNTPKKTPKNTKAIVLKKIQKYNNQIPVSDAKKSDLLSLLKSGVIPKEYDSFYNSIPTTKNKKHTIP
;
A
#
# COMPACT_ATOMS: atom_id res chain seq x y z
N MET A 1 2.26 -25.06 2.15
CA MET A 1 1.24 -24.00 2.04
C MET A 1 0.75 -24.03 0.61
N GLU A 2 -0.45 -24.56 0.39
CA GLU A 2 -1.05 -24.63 -0.94
C GLU A 2 -1.94 -23.42 -1.18
N SER A 3 -2.06 -23.01 -2.44
CA SER A 3 -2.93 -21.90 -2.83
C SER A 3 -4.38 -22.19 -2.40
N GLY A 4 -5.03 -21.25 -1.70
CA GLY A 4 -6.43 -21.37 -1.30
C GLY A 4 -6.68 -21.91 0.12
N HIS A 5 -5.65 -22.30 0.87
CA HIS A 5 -5.79 -22.81 2.25
C HIS A 5 -5.06 -21.95 3.29
N SER A 6 -4.82 -20.68 2.97
CA SER A 6 -4.19 -19.72 3.87
C SER A 6 -5.26 -19.03 4.71
N TYR A 7 -5.37 -19.38 5.99
CA TYR A 7 -6.09 -18.55 6.94
C TYR A 7 -5.25 -17.30 7.20
N LEU A 8 -5.67 -16.14 6.68
CA LEU A 8 -4.97 -14.89 6.92
C LEU A 8 -5.60 -14.19 8.13
N GLU A 9 -4.77 -13.70 9.06
CA GLU A 9 -5.26 -12.93 10.22
C GLU A 9 -6.12 -11.72 9.79
N ALA A 10 -5.83 -11.18 8.60
CA ALA A 10 -6.61 -10.13 7.96
C ALA A 10 -8.09 -10.51 7.76
N ASP A 11 -8.39 -11.75 7.41
CA ASP A 11 -9.77 -12.21 7.16
C ASP A 11 -10.60 -12.15 8.45
N SER A 12 -9.98 -12.54 9.57
CA SER A 12 -10.59 -12.41 10.90
C SER A 12 -10.85 -10.95 11.27
N MET A 13 -9.89 -10.06 11.00
CA MET A 13 -10.06 -8.62 11.22
C MET A 13 -11.20 -8.03 10.38
N HIS A 14 -11.25 -8.36 9.09
CA HIS A 14 -12.32 -7.94 8.18
C HIS A 14 -13.68 -8.41 8.66
N ALA A 15 -13.81 -9.69 9.04
CA ALA A 15 -15.06 -10.22 9.56
C ALA A 15 -15.53 -9.51 10.85
N CYS A 16 -14.62 -9.12 11.74
CA CYS A 16 -14.95 -8.32 12.92
C CYS A 16 -15.44 -6.91 12.55
N ILE A 17 -14.73 -6.22 11.65
CA ILE A 17 -15.08 -4.85 11.22
C ILE A 17 -16.43 -4.83 10.52
N GLU A 18 -16.70 -5.76 9.60
CA GLU A 18 -17.98 -5.84 8.89
C GLU A 18 -19.15 -6.11 9.84
N ARG A 19 -18.95 -7.03 10.80
CA ARG A 19 -19.95 -7.29 11.85
C ARG A 19 -20.20 -6.05 12.70
N ALA A 20 -19.15 -5.32 13.07
CA ALA A 20 -19.26 -4.10 13.86
C ALA A 20 -19.92 -2.94 13.08
N LYS A 21 -19.75 -2.91 11.75
CA LYS A 21 -20.36 -1.94 10.83
C LYS A 21 -21.83 -2.24 10.54
N LYS A 22 -22.27 -3.48 10.67
CA LYS A 22 -23.66 -3.88 10.40
C LYS A 22 -24.65 -2.95 11.09
N HIS A 23 -25.63 -2.46 10.33
CA HIS A 23 -26.69 -1.53 10.77
C HIS A 23 -26.20 -0.15 11.28
N LYS A 24 -24.95 0.25 11.03
CA LYS A 24 -24.44 1.58 11.36
C LYS A 24 -24.25 2.43 10.11
N THR A 25 -24.75 3.67 10.16
CA THR A 25 -24.54 4.65 9.10
C THR A 25 -23.28 5.47 9.39
N ILE A 26 -22.43 5.62 8.37
CA ILE A 26 -21.13 6.27 8.48
C ILE A 26 -21.08 7.44 7.52
N TYR A 27 -20.96 8.65 8.06
CA TYR A 27 -20.96 9.90 7.30
C TYR A 27 -19.57 10.51 7.13
N THR A 28 -18.55 10.08 7.90
CA THR A 28 -17.21 10.65 7.79
C THR A 28 -16.13 9.57 7.90
N THR A 29 -14.94 9.86 7.40
CA THR A 29 -13.77 8.97 7.51
C THR A 29 -13.32 8.79 8.96
N ARG A 30 -13.50 9.79 9.83
CA ARG A 30 -13.22 9.67 11.27
C ARG A 30 -14.14 8.66 11.96
N LYS A 31 -15.39 8.53 11.52
CA LYS A 31 -16.28 7.50 12.05
C LYS A 31 -15.80 6.09 11.68
N TRP A 32 -15.20 5.91 10.51
CA TRP A 32 -14.56 4.64 10.16
C TRP A 32 -13.40 4.29 11.08
N SER A 33 -12.53 5.25 11.41
CA SER A 33 -11.40 4.96 12.30
C SER A 33 -11.85 4.54 13.69
N LEU A 34 -12.87 5.22 14.25
CA LEU A 34 -13.49 4.85 15.53
C LEU A 34 -14.17 3.49 15.45
N LEU A 35 -14.93 3.23 14.38
CA LEU A 35 -15.61 1.95 14.20
C LEU A 35 -14.61 0.79 14.16
N ILE A 36 -13.55 0.95 13.37
CA ILE A 36 -12.49 -0.06 13.26
C ILE A 36 -11.86 -0.26 14.63
N GLN A 37 -11.46 0.81 15.34
CA GLN A 37 -10.85 0.70 16.66
C GLN A 37 -11.72 -0.13 17.63
N MET A 38 -13.04 0.13 17.65
CA MET A 38 -14.00 -0.55 18.52
C MET A 38 -14.51 -1.89 17.99
N ALA A 39 -14.14 -2.31 16.78
CA ALA A 39 -14.67 -3.53 16.15
C ALA A 39 -14.28 -4.82 16.89
N ARG A 40 -13.16 -4.80 17.62
CA ARG A 40 -12.70 -5.91 18.46
C ARG A 40 -12.65 -5.45 19.92
N ILE A 41 -13.21 -6.26 20.81
CA ILE A 41 -13.20 -5.98 22.26
C ILE A 41 -12.17 -6.87 22.96
N LYS A 42 -12.16 -8.18 22.65
CA LYS A 42 -11.20 -9.15 23.19
C LYS A 42 -10.22 -9.63 22.10
N PRO A 43 -8.93 -9.88 22.42
CA PRO A 43 -8.28 -9.58 23.70
C PRO A 43 -8.09 -8.07 23.94
N GLN A 44 -8.03 -7.28 22.85
CA GLN A 44 -7.96 -5.82 22.91
C GLN A 44 -8.50 -5.19 21.62
N SER A 45 -8.88 -3.92 21.71
CA SER A 45 -9.23 -3.08 20.57
C SER A 45 -8.12 -2.92 19.55
N TYR A 46 -8.49 -2.62 18.31
CA TYR A 46 -7.50 -2.40 17.26
C TYR A 46 -6.80 -1.06 17.45
N ILE A 47 -5.49 -1.04 17.25
CA ILE A 47 -4.72 0.21 17.14
C ILE A 47 -4.90 0.71 15.71
N VAL A 48 -5.60 1.85 15.55
CA VAL A 48 -5.88 2.42 14.23
C VAL A 48 -5.01 3.63 14.01
N ASN A 49 -4.11 3.53 13.02
CA ASN A 49 -3.32 4.65 12.54
C ASN A 49 -4.04 5.27 11.34
N VAL A 50 -4.43 6.54 11.47
CA VAL A 50 -5.07 7.28 10.37
C VAL A 50 -3.99 7.98 9.57
N ASN A 51 -3.75 7.50 8.35
CA ASN A 51 -2.76 8.07 7.46
C ASN A 51 -3.30 9.35 6.80
N THR A 52 -2.41 10.31 6.63
CA THR A 52 -2.60 11.55 5.89
C THR A 52 -1.81 11.51 4.58
N TYR A 53 -1.99 12.50 3.72
CA TYR A 53 -1.22 12.61 2.47
C TYR A 53 0.31 12.66 2.69
N LYS A 54 0.75 13.04 3.91
CA LYS A 54 2.16 13.10 4.34
C LYS A 54 2.77 11.72 4.61
N ASP A 55 1.96 10.67 4.71
CA ASP A 55 2.45 9.32 5.02
C ASP A 55 2.71 8.47 3.75
N PHE A 56 2.44 9.02 2.56
CA PHE A 56 2.57 8.32 1.28
C PHE A 56 3.85 8.70 0.54
N TYR A 57 4.73 7.74 0.31
CA TYR A 57 6.00 7.93 -0.41
C TYR A 57 5.93 7.43 -1.85
N ASP A 58 6.74 8.03 -2.73
CA ASP A 58 6.82 7.64 -4.13
C ASP A 58 7.79 6.48 -4.35
N PHE A 59 7.32 5.26 -4.04
CA PHE A 59 8.10 4.05 -4.27
C PHE A 59 8.21 3.69 -5.77
N GLN A 60 7.37 4.25 -6.63
CA GLN A 60 7.42 3.97 -8.07
C GLN A 60 8.66 4.61 -8.70
N SER A 61 8.94 5.87 -8.41
CA SER A 61 10.18 6.52 -8.86
C SER A 61 11.42 5.91 -8.21
N MET A 62 11.29 5.37 -6.99
CA MET A 62 12.35 4.61 -6.35
C MET A 62 12.62 3.27 -7.06
N ALA A 63 11.58 2.57 -7.51
CA ALA A 63 11.68 1.26 -8.14
C ALA A 63 12.02 1.33 -9.64
N SER A 64 11.78 2.47 -10.32
CA SER A 64 11.97 2.60 -11.78
C SER A 64 13.43 2.44 -12.23
N GLY A 65 14.40 2.68 -11.34
CA GLY A 65 15.83 2.43 -11.61
C GLY A 65 16.28 0.99 -11.35
N THR A 66 15.44 0.16 -10.73
CA THR A 66 15.78 -1.23 -10.35
C THR A 66 15.53 -2.16 -11.54
N ASN A 67 16.48 -3.03 -11.86
CA ASN A 67 16.28 -4.02 -12.91
C ASN A 67 15.50 -5.22 -12.36
N TRP A 68 14.18 -5.22 -12.54
CA TRP A 68 13.29 -6.30 -12.09
C TRP A 68 13.26 -7.52 -13.02
N ASN A 69 14.15 -7.59 -14.03
CA ASN A 69 14.22 -8.68 -14.99
C ASN A 69 15.60 -9.35 -15.07
N ARG A 70 15.76 -10.68 -15.15
CA ARG A 70 14.99 -11.87 -14.70
C ARG A 70 15.94 -13.07 -14.50
N ASN A 71 17.25 -12.96 -14.72
CA ASN A 71 18.10 -14.14 -14.77
C ASN A 71 18.58 -14.46 -13.35
N ILE A 72 18.45 -15.71 -12.97
CA ILE A 72 18.98 -16.19 -11.68
C ILE A 72 20.51 -16.14 -11.78
N GLU A 73 21.18 -15.64 -10.75
CA GLU A 73 22.64 -15.56 -10.76
C GLU A 73 23.21 -16.98 -10.92
N GLY A 74 24.06 -17.18 -11.95
CA GLY A 74 24.63 -18.49 -12.27
C GLY A 74 23.71 -19.47 -13.02
N ILE A 75 22.48 -19.09 -13.40
CA ILE A 75 21.58 -19.92 -14.21
C ILE A 75 21.01 -19.10 -15.36
N SER A 76 21.01 -19.65 -16.59
CA SER A 76 20.43 -19.00 -17.77
C SER A 76 18.89 -18.96 -17.78
N ASP A 77 18.23 -19.41 -16.71
CA ASP A 77 16.78 -19.43 -16.58
C ASP A 77 16.25 -18.16 -15.90
N LYS A 78 15.01 -17.82 -16.26
CA LYS A 78 14.30 -16.68 -15.71
C LYS A 78 13.65 -17.04 -14.38
N MET A 79 13.69 -16.13 -13.42
CA MET A 79 13.00 -16.26 -12.14
C MET A 79 11.49 -16.39 -12.35
N LYS A 80 10.90 -17.44 -11.78
CA LYS A 80 9.46 -17.74 -11.84
C LYS A 80 8.81 -17.20 -10.58
N TRP A 81 8.53 -15.89 -10.56
CA TRP A 81 7.99 -15.17 -9.39
C TRP A 81 6.83 -15.88 -8.69
N LEU A 82 5.86 -16.39 -9.45
CA LEU A 82 4.68 -17.07 -8.92
C LEU A 82 4.97 -18.42 -8.25
N LYS A 83 6.15 -19.02 -8.47
CA LYS A 83 6.55 -20.30 -7.87
C LYS A 83 7.35 -20.11 -6.58
N ILE A 84 7.73 -18.88 -6.23
CA ILE A 84 8.56 -18.62 -5.06
C ILE A 84 7.75 -18.92 -3.79
N LYS A 85 8.34 -19.70 -2.89
CA LYS A 85 7.76 -20.01 -1.57
C LYS A 85 8.47 -19.31 -0.42
N TRP A 86 9.71 -18.87 -0.64
CA TRP A 86 10.51 -18.18 0.37
C TRP A 86 11.36 -17.10 -0.29
N ILE A 87 11.29 -15.88 0.23
CA ILE A 87 12.23 -14.79 -0.09
C ILE A 87 12.98 -14.36 1.19
N ARG A 88 14.29 -14.14 1.08
CA ARG A 88 15.19 -13.68 2.15
C ARG A 88 15.97 -12.47 1.67
N PHE A 89 16.09 -11.48 2.55
CA PHE A 89 16.88 -10.28 2.34
C PHE A 89 17.87 -10.13 3.50
N GLU A 90 19.15 -9.87 3.19
CA GLU A 90 20.20 -9.71 4.20
C GLU A 90 20.79 -8.30 4.13
N LYS A 91 21.02 -7.67 5.29
CA LYS A 91 21.65 -6.34 5.36
C LYS A 91 23.10 -6.36 4.84
N SER A 92 23.80 -7.48 5.00
CA SER A 92 25.18 -7.69 4.55
C SER A 92 25.31 -7.79 3.03
N LYS A 93 24.26 -8.19 2.32
CA LYS A 93 24.22 -8.36 0.87
C LYS A 93 23.14 -7.46 0.26
N PRO A 94 23.35 -6.13 0.21
CA PRO A 94 22.40 -5.23 -0.41
C PRO A 94 22.23 -5.59 -1.90
N PHE A 95 21.02 -5.41 -2.43
CA PHE A 95 20.63 -5.71 -3.82
C PHE A 95 20.67 -7.20 -4.22
N MET A 96 20.83 -8.11 -3.26
CA MET A 96 20.70 -9.54 -3.50
C MET A 96 19.39 -10.04 -2.92
N VAL A 97 18.54 -10.60 -3.79
CA VAL A 97 17.31 -11.29 -3.41
C VAL A 97 17.59 -12.77 -3.38
N GLN A 98 17.50 -13.37 -2.20
CA GLN A 98 17.66 -14.81 -2.03
C GLN A 98 16.28 -15.47 -2.00
N PHE A 99 16.07 -16.54 -2.75
CA PHE A 99 14.76 -17.18 -2.81
C PHE A 99 14.83 -18.70 -3.01
N LYS A 100 13.70 -19.38 -2.74
CA LYS A 100 13.51 -20.81 -2.96
C LYS A 100 12.15 -21.10 -3.61
N TYR A 101 12.12 -22.12 -4.47
CA TYR A 101 10.86 -22.66 -4.99
C TYR A 101 10.29 -23.76 -4.10
N ASN A 102 11.15 -24.52 -3.40
CA ASN A 102 10.72 -25.50 -2.39
C ASN A 102 11.34 -25.19 -1.03
N LEU A 103 10.59 -25.45 0.03
CA LEU A 103 11.06 -25.19 1.41
C LEU A 103 12.13 -26.20 1.84
N SER A 104 12.14 -27.38 1.23
CA SER A 104 13.09 -28.47 1.50
C SER A 104 14.46 -28.25 0.83
N ASP A 105 14.58 -27.31 -0.11
CA ASP A 105 15.86 -27.03 -0.76
C ASP A 105 16.85 -26.50 0.27
N GLU A 106 18.07 -27.04 0.34
CA GLU A 106 19.07 -26.58 1.31
C GLU A 106 19.55 -25.15 0.98
N LYS A 107 19.86 -24.91 -0.29
CA LYS A 107 20.48 -23.67 -0.78
C LYS A 107 19.46 -22.68 -1.33
N PHE A 108 19.73 -21.39 -1.16
CA PHE A 108 18.96 -20.32 -1.80
C PHE A 108 19.50 -20.07 -3.19
N MET A 109 18.60 -19.79 -4.13
CA MET A 109 18.95 -19.16 -5.39
C MET A 109 19.11 -17.66 -5.14
N GLU A 110 19.99 -17.00 -5.90
CA GLU A 110 20.26 -15.58 -5.73
C GLU A 110 19.88 -14.81 -7.01
N LEU A 111 19.33 -13.61 -6.84
CA LEU A 111 19.01 -12.68 -7.92
C LEU A 111 19.60 -11.32 -7.59
N ASN A 112 20.43 -10.80 -8.47
CA ASN A 112 20.98 -9.45 -8.37
C ASN A 112 19.97 -8.42 -8.93
N VAL A 113 19.54 -7.48 -8.09
CA VAL A 113 18.62 -6.39 -8.45
C VAL A 113 19.30 -5.03 -8.48
N MET A 114 20.63 -4.99 -8.63
CA MET A 114 21.36 -3.74 -8.74
C MET A 114 20.86 -2.89 -9.94
N PRO A 115 20.73 -1.56 -9.79
CA PRO A 115 20.34 -0.68 -10.89
C PRO A 115 21.29 -0.80 -12.10
N ASN A 116 20.74 -0.77 -13.31
CA ASN A 116 21.53 -0.67 -14.54
C ASN A 116 22.07 0.76 -14.69
N THR A 117 23.20 1.09 -14.04
CA THR A 117 23.90 2.34 -14.33
C THR A 117 24.60 2.25 -15.69
N PRO A 118 24.55 3.29 -16.55
CA PRO A 118 25.27 3.30 -17.82
C PRO A 118 26.78 3.14 -17.55
N LYS A 119 27.44 2.29 -18.36
CA LYS A 119 28.84 1.83 -18.26
C LYS A 119 29.92 2.93 -18.13
N LYS A 120 29.56 4.22 -18.21
CA LYS A 120 30.47 5.37 -18.24
C LYS A 120 30.59 6.16 -16.92
N THR A 121 29.85 5.79 -15.87
CA THR A 121 30.00 6.46 -14.56
C THR A 121 30.75 5.58 -13.57
N PRO A 122 31.80 6.09 -12.89
CA PRO A 122 32.54 5.33 -11.90
C PRO A 122 31.59 4.84 -10.81
N LYS A 123 31.68 3.54 -10.50
CA LYS A 123 30.89 2.82 -9.48
C LYS A 123 31.20 3.36 -8.09
N ASN A 124 30.66 4.53 -7.76
CA ASN A 124 30.65 4.98 -6.39
C ASN A 124 29.49 4.24 -5.71
N THR A 125 29.79 3.11 -5.08
CA THR A 125 28.91 2.34 -4.19
C THR A 125 28.57 3.11 -2.91
N LYS A 126 28.45 4.44 -2.99
CA LYS A 126 27.83 5.22 -1.93
C LYS A 126 26.39 4.76 -1.87
N ALA A 127 26.02 4.25 -0.69
CA ALA A 127 24.69 3.79 -0.35
C ALA A 127 23.65 4.62 -1.10
N ILE A 128 22.77 3.95 -1.86
CA ILE A 128 21.61 4.62 -2.44
C ILE A 128 20.86 5.20 -1.25
N VAL A 129 21.05 6.49 -0.99
CA VAL A 129 20.32 7.18 0.06
C VAL A 129 18.89 7.19 -0.44
N LEU A 130 18.08 6.30 0.13
CA LEU A 130 16.65 6.23 -0.12
C LEU A 130 16.05 7.55 0.34
N LYS A 131 16.00 8.53 -0.57
CA LYS A 131 15.29 9.77 -0.32
C LYS A 131 13.82 9.39 -0.29
N LYS A 132 13.23 9.46 0.91
CA LYS A 132 11.79 9.34 1.08
C LYS A 132 11.13 10.54 0.40
N ILE A 133 10.86 10.39 -0.90
CA ILE A 133 10.18 11.42 -1.68
C ILE A 133 8.69 11.30 -1.38
N GLN A 134 8.09 12.40 -0.94
CA GLN A 134 6.67 12.47 -0.72
C GLN A 134 5.91 12.28 -2.04
N LYS A 135 4.93 11.37 -2.08
CA LYS A 135 4.10 11.17 -3.28
C LYS A 135 3.13 12.33 -3.52
N TYR A 136 2.59 12.88 -2.44
CA TYR A 136 1.58 13.93 -2.50
C TYR A 136 2.01 15.13 -1.65
N ASN A 137 1.98 16.33 -2.23
CA ASN A 137 2.32 17.56 -1.52
C ASN A 137 1.14 18.12 -0.70
N ASN A 138 -0.09 17.79 -1.10
CA ASN A 138 -1.34 18.25 -0.51
C ASN A 138 -2.35 17.10 -0.47
N GLN A 139 -3.47 17.31 0.23
CA GLN A 139 -4.62 16.40 0.18
C GLN A 139 -5.08 16.17 -1.26
N ILE A 140 -5.48 14.94 -1.56
CA ILE A 140 -5.93 14.56 -2.90
C ILE A 140 -7.33 15.16 -3.13
N PRO A 141 -7.50 16.07 -4.11
CA PRO A 141 -8.80 16.67 -4.38
C PRO A 141 -9.76 15.67 -5.03
N VAL A 142 -11.06 15.86 -4.78
CA VAL A 142 -12.15 15.20 -5.49
C VAL A 142 -12.55 16.00 -6.74
N SER A 143 -13.29 15.40 -7.66
CA SER A 143 -13.85 16.15 -8.80
C SER A 143 -14.93 17.13 -8.34
N ASP A 144 -15.14 18.20 -9.09
CA ASP A 144 -16.23 19.15 -8.81
C ASP A 144 -17.60 18.49 -8.88
N ALA A 145 -17.80 17.55 -9.82
CA ALA A 145 -19.03 16.75 -9.91
C ALA A 145 -19.26 15.96 -8.62
N LYS A 146 -18.25 15.25 -8.12
CA LYS A 146 -18.35 14.47 -6.88
C LYS A 146 -18.61 15.36 -5.67
N LYS A 147 -17.98 16.53 -5.60
CA LYS A 147 -18.25 17.50 -4.53
C LYS A 147 -19.69 17.99 -4.58
N SER A 148 -20.19 18.34 -5.76
CA SER A 148 -21.58 18.77 -5.95
C SER A 148 -22.57 17.71 -5.46
N ASP A 149 -22.32 16.44 -5.82
CA ASP A 149 -23.15 15.31 -5.35
C ASP A 149 -23.09 15.13 -3.83
N LEU A 150 -21.92 15.28 -3.21
CA LEU A 150 -21.79 15.19 -1.75
C LEU A 150 -22.55 16.32 -1.04
N LEU A 151 -22.51 17.53 -1.61
CA LEU A 151 -23.26 18.68 -1.08
C LEU A 151 -24.77 18.55 -1.33
N SER A 152 -25.19 17.91 -2.41
CA SER A 152 -26.61 17.65 -2.67
C SER A 152 -27.20 16.66 -1.64
N LEU A 153 -26.43 15.65 -1.24
CA LEU A 153 -26.79 14.71 -0.16
C LEU A 153 -26.90 15.40 1.22
N LEU A 154 -26.15 16.47 1.43
CA LEU A 154 -26.26 17.30 2.64
C LEU A 154 -27.50 18.20 2.60
N LYS A 155 -27.80 18.79 1.44
CA LYS A 155 -29.01 19.59 1.21
C LYS A 155 -30.29 18.76 1.33
N SER A 156 -30.28 17.51 0.85
CA SER A 156 -31.42 16.60 0.94
C SER A 156 -31.64 15.99 2.32
N GLY A 157 -30.75 16.25 3.28
CA GLY A 157 -30.85 15.74 4.65
C GLY A 157 -30.47 14.26 4.81
N VAL A 158 -30.01 13.59 3.74
CA VAL A 158 -29.48 12.22 3.82
C VAL A 158 -28.22 12.18 4.70
N ILE A 159 -27.40 13.23 4.59
CA ILE A 159 -26.28 13.48 5.49
C ILE A 159 -26.71 14.55 6.52
N PRO A 160 -26.58 14.28 7.83
CA PRO A 160 -26.90 15.28 8.85
C PRO A 160 -26.06 16.55 8.72
N LYS A 161 -26.70 17.71 8.97
CA LYS A 161 -26.08 19.05 8.84
C LYS A 161 -24.84 19.25 9.72
N GLU A 162 -24.71 18.51 10.82
CA GLU A 162 -23.52 18.55 11.69
C GLU A 162 -22.21 18.19 10.96
N TYR A 163 -22.29 17.48 9.82
CA TYR A 163 -21.13 17.13 9.00
C TYR A 163 -20.78 18.15 7.91
N ASP A 164 -21.48 19.29 7.85
CA ASP A 164 -21.29 20.33 6.83
C ASP A 164 -19.84 20.80 6.74
N SER A 165 -19.21 21.11 7.88
CA SER A 165 -17.81 21.54 7.93
C SER A 165 -16.86 20.53 7.29
N PHE A 166 -17.07 19.22 7.54
CA PHE A 166 -16.24 18.17 6.97
C PHE A 166 -16.37 18.14 5.45
N TYR A 167 -17.60 18.07 4.93
CA TYR A 167 -17.82 17.97 3.50
C TYR A 167 -17.37 19.23 2.77
N ASN A 168 -17.56 20.43 3.35
CA ASN A 168 -17.08 21.68 2.78
C ASN A 168 -15.55 21.77 2.74
N SER A 169 -14.83 21.22 3.72
CA SER A 169 -13.36 21.23 3.75
C SER A 169 -12.65 20.38 2.68
N ILE A 170 -13.37 19.46 2.02
CA ILE A 170 -12.75 18.56 1.01
C ILE A 170 -12.30 19.37 -0.22
N PRO A 171 -11.02 19.32 -0.62
CA PRO A 171 -10.50 20.06 -1.77
C PRO A 171 -11.05 19.52 -3.09
N THR A 172 -11.20 20.38 -4.11
CA THR A 172 -11.75 19.99 -5.43
C THR A 172 -10.84 20.34 -6.60
N THR A 173 -11.09 19.73 -7.76
CA THR A 173 -10.40 20.01 -9.01
C THR A 173 -11.27 19.72 -10.23
N LYS A 174 -11.10 20.50 -11.30
CA LYS A 174 -11.84 20.40 -12.56
C LYS A 174 -11.43 19.20 -13.44
N ASN A 175 -10.18 18.73 -13.32
CA ASN A 175 -9.52 17.92 -14.37
C ASN A 175 -9.21 16.46 -14.00
N LYS A 176 -9.89 15.85 -13.02
CA LYS A 176 -9.61 14.46 -12.63
C LYS A 176 -10.69 13.49 -13.12
N LYS A 177 -10.28 12.50 -13.94
CA LYS A 177 -10.99 11.22 -14.04
C LYS A 177 -10.88 10.50 -12.69
N HIS A 178 -11.95 9.85 -12.26
CA HIS A 178 -12.01 9.09 -11.01
C HIS A 178 -11.20 7.78 -11.13
N THR A 179 -9.87 7.91 -11.18
CA THR A 179 -8.96 6.76 -11.08
C THR A 179 -7.90 7.07 -10.04
N ILE A 180 -7.69 6.10 -9.14
CA ILE A 180 -6.44 6.01 -8.38
C ILE A 180 -5.36 5.71 -9.44
N PRO A 181 -4.23 6.43 -9.47
CA PRO A 181 -3.14 6.14 -10.40
C PRO A 181 -2.55 4.75 -10.16
#